data_AF-C6K0S3-F1
#
_entry.id   AF-C6K0S3-F1
#
_cell.length_a   1.000
_cell.length_b   1.000
_cell.length_c   1.000
_cell.angle_alpha   90.00
_cell.angle_beta   90.00
_cell.angle_gamma   90.00
#
_symmetry.space_group_name_H-M   'P 1'
#
loop_
_entity.id
_entity.type
_entity.pdbx_description
1 polymer ?
#
loop_
_entity_poly.entity_id
_entity_poly.type
_entity_poly.pdbx_seq_one_letter_code
_entity_poly.pdbx_strand_id
1 'polypeptide(L)'
;QMYRTSVERVSFNGTKATAERINTWCEKVTRGRITELVTEDTLQDAQLVLANVLFLKASWKNSFPDDQTHNRTFHVADGDTVTTEFMRQMDLYDYTVHEQLGAEVLRLPYKGRQFSMNMVLPHRNVSLAALADALTPTMLDSIAEQFVREEVTVLIPKFRFNYGTLLNEAIQRLGIRDVFTKNAALPLLASAD
;
A
#
# COMPACT_ATOMS: atom_id res chain seq x y z
N GLN A 1 -24.10 -5.59 9.99
CA GLN A 1 -22.67 -5.32 10.22
C GLN A 1 -22.17 -4.32 9.17
N MET A 2 -21.73 -3.13 9.59
CA MET A 2 -21.35 -2.04 8.67
C MET A 2 -19.94 -2.20 8.07
N TYR A 3 -19.00 -2.76 8.85
CA TYR A 3 -17.57 -2.85 8.49
C TYR A 3 -17.10 -4.22 7.97
N ARG A 4 -18.02 -5.19 7.79
CA ARG A 4 -17.71 -6.58 7.39
C ARG A 4 -16.58 -7.23 8.22
N THR A 5 -16.55 -6.92 9.51
CA THR A 5 -15.55 -7.41 10.46
C THR A 5 -15.98 -8.72 11.11
N SER A 6 -15.06 -9.66 11.27
CA SER A 6 -15.23 -10.83 12.15
C SER A 6 -14.61 -10.56 13.51
N VAL A 7 -15.22 -11.05 14.58
CA VAL A 7 -14.68 -11.00 15.95
C VAL A 7 -14.40 -12.41 16.42
N GLU A 8 -13.22 -12.62 16.99
CA GLU A 8 -12.77 -13.92 17.45
C GLU A 8 -12.08 -13.78 18.82
N ARG A 9 -12.44 -14.65 19.76
CA ARG A 9 -11.82 -14.69 21.09
C ARG A 9 -10.57 -15.56 21.02
N VAL A 10 -9.45 -15.00 21.47
CA VAL A 10 -8.13 -15.65 21.50
C VAL A 10 -7.52 -15.54 22.90
N SER A 11 -6.45 -16.28 23.16
CA SER A 11 -5.71 -16.22 24.43
C SER A 11 -4.35 -15.58 24.21
N PHE A 12 -4.08 -14.47 24.86
CA PHE A 12 -2.77 -13.80 24.82
C PHE A 12 -1.75 -14.40 25.82
N ASN A 13 -2.18 -15.33 26.69
CA ASN A 13 -1.26 -16.08 27.55
C ASN A 13 -0.41 -17.12 26.79
N GLY A 14 -0.73 -17.37 25.52
CA GLY A 14 0.04 -18.21 24.59
C GLY A 14 0.15 -17.52 23.23
N THR A 15 0.97 -16.46 23.17
CA THR A 15 1.15 -15.58 21.99
C THR A 15 1.44 -16.36 20.72
N LYS A 16 2.25 -17.42 20.78
CA LYS A 16 2.49 -18.33 19.65
C LYS A 16 1.23 -18.83 18.95
N ALA A 17 0.34 -19.46 19.70
CA ALA A 17 -0.88 -20.04 19.14
C ALA A 17 -1.81 -18.97 18.56
N THR A 18 -1.82 -17.78 19.17
CA THR A 18 -2.60 -16.64 18.67
C THR A 18 -1.99 -16.04 17.40
N ALA A 19 -0.67 -15.90 17.33
CA ALA A 19 0.04 -15.46 16.14
C ALA A 19 -0.18 -16.41 14.96
N GLU A 20 -0.02 -17.72 15.17
CA GLU A 20 -0.30 -18.75 14.17
C GLU A 20 -1.74 -18.66 13.64
N ARG A 21 -2.70 -18.41 14.52
CA ARG A 21 -4.12 -18.28 14.16
C ARG A 21 -4.40 -17.03 13.32
N ILE A 22 -3.85 -15.88 13.71
CA ILE A 22 -3.96 -14.62 12.94
C ILE A 22 -3.27 -14.77 11.57
N ASN A 23 -2.08 -15.36 11.53
CA ASN A 23 -1.33 -15.57 10.30
C ASN A 23 -2.02 -16.55 9.34
N THR A 24 -2.59 -17.64 9.86
CA THR A 24 -3.40 -18.59 9.07
C THR A 24 -4.64 -17.90 8.49
N TRP A 25 -5.31 -17.06 9.26
CA TRP A 25 -6.42 -16.25 8.76
C TRP A 25 -5.96 -15.30 7.64
N CYS A 26 -4.86 -14.58 7.85
CA CYS A 26 -4.27 -13.66 6.88
C CYS A 26 -3.91 -14.39 5.57
N GLU A 27 -3.26 -15.54 5.68
CA GLU A 27 -2.87 -16.36 4.53
C GLU A 27 -4.10 -16.78 3.71
N LYS A 28 -5.15 -17.25 4.40
CA LYS A 28 -6.39 -17.69 3.76
C LYS A 28 -7.08 -16.55 3.00
N VAL A 29 -7.25 -15.38 3.63
CA VAL A 29 -7.96 -14.25 3.00
C VAL A 29 -7.13 -13.58 1.89
N THR A 30 -5.79 -13.71 1.95
CA THR A 30 -4.88 -13.20 0.92
C THR A 30 -4.48 -14.25 -0.12
N ARG A 31 -5.04 -15.48 -0.05
CA ARG A 31 -4.73 -16.60 -0.96
C ARG A 31 -3.23 -16.92 -1.01
N GLY A 32 -2.58 -16.96 0.15
CA GLY A 32 -1.17 -17.30 0.29
C GLY A 32 -0.20 -16.17 -0.06
N ARG A 33 -0.68 -14.92 -0.20
CA ARG A 33 0.16 -13.80 -0.63
C ARG A 33 0.81 -13.04 0.52
N ILE A 34 0.16 -13.05 1.68
CA ILE A 34 0.69 -12.56 2.95
C ILE A 34 0.56 -13.69 3.96
N THR A 35 1.70 -14.29 4.33
CA THR A 35 1.77 -15.47 5.21
C THR A 35 2.01 -15.10 6.67
N GLU A 36 2.53 -13.90 6.93
CA GLU A 36 2.83 -13.42 8.27
C GLU A 36 2.38 -11.96 8.38
N LEU A 37 1.46 -11.71 9.31
CA LEU A 37 0.94 -10.38 9.65
C LEU A 37 1.43 -9.93 11.03
N VAL A 38 1.54 -10.87 11.96
CA VAL A 38 1.95 -10.64 13.35
C VAL A 38 2.99 -11.69 13.77
N THR A 39 3.86 -11.30 14.69
CA THR A 39 4.78 -12.20 15.40
C THR A 39 4.36 -12.32 16.86
N GLU A 40 4.95 -13.26 17.61
CA GLU A 40 4.71 -13.38 19.05
C GLU A 40 5.01 -12.06 19.79
N ASP A 41 6.11 -11.41 19.43
CA ASP A 41 6.55 -10.14 20.02
C ASP A 41 5.53 -9.02 19.79
N THR A 42 4.90 -8.96 18.61
CA THR A 42 3.87 -7.94 18.32
C THR A 42 2.58 -8.13 19.12
N LEU A 43 2.39 -9.31 19.71
CA LEU A 43 1.21 -9.65 20.52
C LEU A 43 1.49 -9.61 22.02
N GLN A 44 2.73 -9.29 22.43
CA GLN A 44 3.09 -9.19 23.83
C GLN A 44 2.23 -8.11 24.51
N ASP A 45 1.64 -8.47 25.65
CA ASP A 45 0.73 -7.62 26.44
C ASP A 45 -0.56 -7.16 25.72
N ALA A 46 -0.85 -7.70 24.53
CA ALA A 46 -2.06 -7.36 23.80
C ALA A 46 -3.30 -7.89 24.54
N GLN A 47 -4.35 -7.07 24.57
CA GLN A 47 -5.69 -7.46 25.06
C GLN A 47 -6.72 -7.50 23.93
N LEU A 48 -6.44 -6.77 22.85
CA LEU A 48 -7.25 -6.67 21.65
C LEU A 48 -6.32 -6.40 20.46
N VAL A 49 -6.59 -7.06 19.34
CA VAL A 49 -5.88 -6.84 18.08
C VAL A 49 -6.89 -6.49 17.01
N LEU A 50 -6.69 -5.36 16.35
CA LEU A 50 -7.40 -5.02 15.13
C LEU A 50 -6.49 -5.33 13.94
N ALA A 51 -6.73 -6.48 13.30
CA ALA A 51 -6.00 -6.91 12.12
C ALA A 51 -6.72 -6.48 10.85
N ASN A 52 -6.00 -5.86 9.91
CA ASN A 52 -6.49 -5.53 8.58
C ASN A 52 -5.48 -5.93 7.52
N VAL A 53 -5.96 -6.53 6.43
CA VAL A 53 -5.12 -6.97 5.32
C VAL A 53 -5.77 -6.59 4.00
N LEU A 54 -4.96 -6.09 3.07
CA LEU A 54 -5.39 -5.74 1.72
C LEU A 54 -4.61 -6.59 0.72
N PHE A 55 -5.34 -7.23 -0.19
CA PHE A 55 -4.76 -7.97 -1.31
C PHE A 55 -5.37 -7.49 -2.62
N LEU A 56 -4.55 -6.93 -3.50
CA LEU A 56 -4.96 -6.50 -4.83
C LEU A 56 -4.49 -7.53 -5.87
N LYS A 57 -5.45 -8.20 -6.51
CA LYS A 57 -5.23 -8.96 -7.76
C LYS A 57 -5.98 -8.27 -8.88
N ALA A 58 -5.29 -7.44 -9.63
CA ALA A 58 -5.87 -6.71 -10.74
C ALA A 58 -4.96 -6.81 -11.97
N SER A 59 -5.56 -7.14 -13.12
CA SER A 59 -4.87 -7.12 -14.41
C SER A 59 -4.95 -5.72 -14.99
N TRP A 60 -3.87 -5.25 -15.60
CA TRP A 60 -3.91 -4.02 -16.40
C TRP A 60 -4.99 -4.11 -17.47
N LYS A 61 -5.61 -2.98 -17.81
CA LYS A 61 -6.53 -2.90 -18.94
C LYS A 61 -5.79 -3.22 -20.24
N ASN A 62 -4.61 -2.64 -20.39
CA ASN A 62 -3.68 -2.87 -21.49
C ASN A 62 -2.43 -3.54 -20.89
N SER A 63 -2.28 -4.85 -21.12
CA SER A 63 -1.16 -5.61 -20.59
C SER A 63 0.14 -5.26 -21.30
N PHE A 64 1.24 -5.31 -20.55
CA PHE A 64 2.58 -5.24 -21.14
C PHE A 64 2.89 -6.55 -21.86
N PRO A 65 3.43 -6.52 -23.09
CA PRO A 65 3.89 -7.72 -23.77
C PRO A 65 5.09 -8.34 -23.06
N ASP A 66 5.05 -9.67 -22.83
CA ASP A 66 6.12 -10.39 -22.14
C ASP A 66 7.45 -10.33 -22.92
N ASP A 67 7.39 -10.32 -24.26
CA ASP A 67 8.54 -10.20 -25.16
C ASP A 67 9.19 -8.80 -25.14
N GLN A 68 8.50 -7.80 -24.59
CA GLN A 68 9.01 -6.45 -24.37
C GLN A 68 9.50 -6.22 -22.93
N THR A 69 9.63 -7.30 -22.14
CA THR A 69 10.19 -7.25 -20.79
C THR A 69 11.68 -7.59 -20.80
N HIS A 70 12.52 -6.64 -20.37
CA HIS A 70 13.97 -6.79 -20.42
C HIS A 70 14.64 -6.23 -19.18
N ASN A 71 15.81 -6.77 -18.83
CA ASN A 71 16.64 -6.27 -17.74
C ASN A 71 17.16 -4.85 -18.04
N ARG A 72 17.01 -3.94 -17.08
CA ARG A 72 17.58 -2.59 -17.11
C ARG A 72 18.03 -2.15 -15.72
N THR A 73 18.84 -1.11 -15.69
CA THR A 73 19.28 -0.46 -14.46
C THR A 73 18.15 0.37 -13.85
N PHE A 74 17.89 0.15 -12.57
CA PHE A 74 17.07 0.98 -11.71
C PHE A 74 17.97 1.72 -10.72
N HIS A 75 17.74 3.02 -10.56
CA HIS A 75 18.49 3.88 -9.63
C HIS A 75 17.72 3.95 -8.31
N VAL A 76 18.32 3.45 -7.23
CA VAL A 76 17.73 3.55 -5.89
C VAL A 76 18.04 4.91 -5.26
N ALA A 77 17.28 5.28 -4.24
CA ALA A 77 17.25 6.64 -3.70
C ALA A 77 18.57 7.10 -3.07
N ASP A 78 19.40 6.17 -2.59
CA ASP A 78 20.72 6.40 -1.99
C ASP A 78 21.85 6.52 -3.03
N GLY A 79 21.52 6.45 -4.33
CA GLY A 79 22.47 6.60 -5.43
C GLY A 79 23.03 5.27 -5.96
N ASP A 80 22.71 4.16 -5.30
CA ASP A 80 23.06 2.83 -5.79
C ASP A 80 22.23 2.45 -7.03
N THR A 81 22.64 1.35 -7.68
CA THR A 81 21.91 0.82 -8.83
C THR A 81 21.69 -0.67 -8.73
N VAL A 82 20.53 -1.12 -9.20
CA VAL A 82 20.18 -2.54 -9.28
C VAL A 82 19.68 -2.87 -10.68
N THR A 83 19.96 -4.08 -11.15
CA THR A 83 19.40 -4.58 -12.42
C THR A 83 18.08 -5.29 -12.12
N THR A 84 17.01 -4.91 -12.82
CA THR A 84 15.68 -5.54 -12.69
C THR A 84 14.99 -5.63 -14.04
N GLU A 85 14.00 -6.50 -14.15
CA GLU A 85 13.11 -6.56 -15.31
C GLU A 85 12.27 -5.29 -15.40
N PHE A 86 12.26 -4.65 -16.57
CA PHE A 86 11.36 -3.56 -16.91
C PHE A 86 10.39 -4.01 -17.99
N MET A 87 9.11 -3.72 -17.77
CA MET A 87 8.04 -3.93 -18.73
C MET A 87 7.90 -2.68 -19.59
N ARG A 88 7.72 -2.84 -20.91
CA ARG A 88 7.58 -1.73 -21.86
C ARG A 88 6.34 -1.88 -22.72
N GLN A 89 5.61 -0.78 -22.92
CA GLN A 89 4.57 -0.69 -23.96
C GLN A 89 4.36 0.76 -24.39
N MET A 90 3.57 0.98 -25.44
CA MET A 90 3.16 2.30 -25.90
C MET A 90 1.67 2.27 -26.20
N ASP A 91 0.91 3.22 -25.64
CA ASP A 91 -0.54 3.36 -25.85
C ASP A 91 -0.99 4.77 -25.41
N LEU A 92 -2.28 5.08 -25.59
CA LEU A 92 -2.94 6.30 -25.14
C LEU A 92 -3.31 6.22 -23.64
N TYR A 93 -2.59 6.98 -22.81
CA TYR A 93 -2.80 7.05 -21.36
C TYR A 93 -3.19 8.46 -20.91
N ASP A 94 -3.85 8.54 -19.76
CA ASP A 94 -3.98 9.80 -19.02
C ASP A 94 -2.60 10.10 -18.41
N TYR A 95 -2.00 11.19 -18.84
CA TYR A 95 -0.66 11.62 -18.47
C TYR A 95 -0.62 13.14 -18.20
N THR A 96 0.29 13.57 -17.34
CA THR A 96 0.55 15.00 -17.12
C THR A 96 1.96 15.23 -16.59
N VAL A 97 2.55 16.38 -16.91
CA VAL A 97 3.76 16.90 -16.27
C VAL A 97 3.31 17.94 -15.24
N HIS A 98 3.45 17.61 -13.96
CA HIS A 98 2.99 18.47 -12.88
C HIS A 98 4.14 19.38 -12.40
N GLU A 99 4.26 20.56 -13.01
CA GLU A 99 5.35 21.50 -12.80
C GLU A 99 5.62 21.83 -11.33
N GLN A 100 4.57 22.06 -10.53
CA GLN A 100 4.73 22.39 -9.11
C GLN A 100 5.31 21.23 -8.28
N LEU A 101 5.08 19.99 -8.69
CA LEU A 101 5.65 18.81 -8.03
C LEU A 101 7.01 18.43 -8.63
N GLY A 102 7.37 19.02 -9.79
CA GLY A 102 8.51 18.59 -10.59
C GLY A 102 8.44 17.10 -10.88
N ALA A 103 7.29 16.62 -11.33
CA ALA A 103 7.04 15.20 -11.53
C ALA A 103 6.16 14.93 -12.76
N GLU A 104 6.36 13.78 -13.37
CA GLU A 104 5.46 13.20 -14.37
C GLU A 104 4.46 12.29 -13.67
N VAL A 105 3.19 12.34 -14.09
CA VAL A 105 2.15 11.47 -13.55
C VAL A 105 1.48 10.69 -14.66
N LEU A 106 1.43 9.37 -14.47
CA LEU A 106 0.81 8.43 -15.39
C LEU A 106 -0.31 7.67 -14.68
N ARG A 107 -1.47 7.55 -15.31
CA ARG A 107 -2.56 6.70 -14.82
C ARG A 107 -2.69 5.42 -15.63
N LEU A 108 -2.46 4.28 -14.97
CA LEU A 108 -2.58 2.95 -15.54
C LEU A 108 -3.89 2.28 -15.08
N PRO A 109 -4.93 2.22 -15.93
CA PRO A 109 -6.20 1.60 -15.56
C PRO A 109 -6.09 0.07 -15.47
N TYR A 110 -6.78 -0.51 -14.50
CA TYR A 110 -7.01 -1.95 -14.45
C TYR A 110 -8.20 -2.36 -15.33
N LYS A 111 -8.27 -3.66 -15.68
CA LYS A 111 -9.40 -4.25 -16.39
C LYS A 111 -10.70 -3.97 -15.64
N GLY A 112 -11.74 -3.60 -16.37
CA GLY A 112 -13.04 -3.18 -15.80
C GLY A 112 -13.11 -1.69 -15.45
N ARG A 113 -11.99 -0.94 -15.49
CA ARG A 113 -11.91 0.53 -15.31
C ARG A 113 -12.48 1.09 -13.99
N GLN A 114 -12.70 0.24 -12.98
CA GLN A 114 -13.13 0.68 -11.65
C GLN A 114 -11.96 1.25 -10.83
N PHE A 115 -10.75 0.80 -11.11
CA PHE A 115 -9.53 1.20 -10.41
C PHE A 115 -8.43 1.53 -11.40
N SER A 116 -7.50 2.37 -10.99
CA SER A 116 -6.27 2.68 -11.70
C SER A 116 -5.12 2.86 -10.72
N MET A 117 -3.91 2.62 -11.18
CA MET A 117 -2.69 3.00 -10.46
C MET A 117 -2.19 4.32 -11.03
N ASN A 118 -2.06 5.34 -10.19
CA ASN A 118 -1.32 6.54 -10.55
C ASN A 118 0.15 6.33 -10.16
N MET A 119 1.05 6.56 -11.10
CA MET A 119 2.49 6.56 -10.87
C MET A 119 2.97 8.00 -10.96
N VAL A 120 3.55 8.50 -9.87
CA VAL A 120 4.14 9.84 -9.78
C VAL A 120 5.65 9.66 -9.80
N LEU A 121 6.28 10.05 -10.91
CA LEU A 121 7.71 9.91 -11.15
C LEU A 121 8.37 11.30 -11.02
N PRO A 122 9.17 11.55 -9.97
CA PRO A 122 9.86 12.82 -9.84
C PRO A 122 10.89 13.03 -10.95
N HIS A 123 11.08 14.27 -11.38
CA HIS A 123 12.21 14.69 -12.18
C HIS A 123 13.51 14.44 -11.40
N ARG A 124 14.64 14.31 -12.13
CA ARG A 124 15.94 13.91 -11.54
C ARG A 124 16.43 14.81 -10.40
N ASN A 125 16.00 16.07 -10.37
CA ASN A 125 16.36 17.06 -9.35
C ASN A 125 15.42 17.07 -8.14
N VAL A 126 14.39 16.23 -8.11
CA VAL A 126 13.43 16.12 -7.00
C VAL A 126 13.63 14.78 -6.29
N SER A 127 13.88 14.83 -4.98
CA SER A 127 14.01 13.60 -4.17
C SER A 127 12.63 12.98 -3.92
N LEU A 128 12.58 11.65 -3.74
CA LEU A 128 11.34 10.96 -3.37
C LEU A 128 10.75 11.46 -2.04
N ALA A 129 11.61 11.84 -1.08
CA ALA A 129 11.17 12.39 0.20
C ALA A 129 10.48 13.76 0.01
N ALA A 130 11.10 14.66 -0.76
CA ALA A 130 10.52 15.97 -1.07
C ALA A 130 9.19 15.84 -1.83
N LEU A 131 9.11 14.89 -2.77
CA LEU A 131 7.86 14.59 -3.47
C LEU A 131 6.78 14.09 -2.49
N ALA A 132 7.11 13.16 -1.59
CA ALA A 132 6.18 12.62 -0.60
C ALA A 132 5.64 13.71 0.34
N ASP A 133 6.50 14.61 0.81
CA ASP A 133 6.12 15.74 1.66
C ASP A 133 5.22 16.76 0.93
N ALA A 134 5.42 16.93 -0.38
CA ALA A 134 4.63 17.83 -1.20
C ALA A 134 3.25 17.26 -1.58
N LEU A 135 3.06 15.95 -1.49
CA LEU A 135 1.79 15.29 -1.84
C LEU A 135 0.72 15.52 -0.77
N THR A 136 -0.06 16.57 -0.96
CA THR A 136 -1.26 16.90 -0.15
C THR A 136 -2.55 16.52 -0.88
N PRO A 137 -3.71 16.46 -0.20
CA PRO A 137 -5.00 16.24 -0.86
C PRO A 137 -5.26 17.21 -2.02
N THR A 138 -4.96 18.50 -1.83
CA THR A 138 -5.10 19.52 -2.89
C THR A 138 -4.19 19.25 -4.08
N MET A 139 -2.97 18.73 -3.86
CA MET A 139 -2.09 18.33 -4.97
C MET A 139 -2.63 17.11 -5.71
N LEU A 140 -3.21 16.14 -5.00
CA LEU A 140 -3.83 14.97 -5.62
C LEU A 140 -5.04 15.36 -6.48
N ASP A 141 -5.86 16.29 -6.01
CA ASP A 141 -6.98 16.85 -6.77
C ASP A 141 -6.47 17.59 -8.02
N SER A 142 -5.42 18.40 -7.87
CA SER A 142 -4.81 19.12 -8.98
C SER A 142 -4.23 18.19 -10.05
N ILE A 143 -3.56 17.11 -9.66
CA ILE A 143 -3.11 16.06 -10.58
C ILE A 143 -4.31 15.48 -11.35
N ALA A 144 -5.42 15.21 -10.66
CA ALA A 144 -6.60 14.59 -11.28
C ALA A 144 -7.24 15.47 -12.37
N GLU A 145 -7.16 16.80 -12.22
CA GLU A 145 -7.68 17.79 -13.16
C GLU A 145 -6.76 18.05 -14.35
N GLN A 146 -5.45 17.81 -14.21
CA GLN A 146 -4.44 18.13 -15.23
C GLN A 146 -4.15 16.98 -16.21
N PHE A 147 -4.78 15.82 -16.06
CA PHE A 147 -4.56 14.71 -16.97
C PHE A 147 -5.03 15.04 -18.39
N VAL A 148 -4.14 14.82 -19.35
CA VAL A 148 -4.43 14.86 -20.78
C VAL A 148 -4.20 13.46 -21.34
N ARG A 149 -5.01 13.08 -22.33
CA ARG A 149 -4.86 11.78 -22.97
C ARG A 149 -3.88 11.85 -24.11
N GLU A 150 -2.73 11.20 -23.96
CA GLU A 150 -1.61 11.29 -24.89
C GLU A 150 -0.99 9.92 -25.16
N GLU A 151 -0.27 9.79 -26.28
CA GLU A 151 0.50 8.59 -26.58
C GLU A 151 1.78 8.59 -25.75
N VAL A 152 1.90 7.60 -24.86
CA VAL A 152 3.01 7.52 -23.91
C VAL A 152 3.72 6.18 -24.05
N THR A 153 5.05 6.22 -24.19
CA THR A 153 5.88 5.02 -24.00
C THR A 153 6.08 4.81 -22.51
N VAL A 154 5.45 3.78 -21.96
CA VAL A 154 5.54 3.42 -20.54
C VAL A 154 6.64 2.40 -20.35
N LEU A 155 7.60 2.71 -19.48
CA LEU A 155 8.68 1.82 -19.07
C LEU A 155 8.71 1.76 -17.55
N ILE A 156 8.27 0.64 -16.97
CA ILE A 156 8.14 0.49 -15.51
C ILE A 156 8.84 -0.78 -15.01
N PRO A 157 9.49 -0.76 -13.85
CA PRO A 157 10.06 -1.96 -13.27
C PRO A 157 8.93 -2.95 -12.95
N LYS A 158 9.17 -4.23 -13.19
CA LYS A 158 8.31 -5.30 -12.70
C LYS A 158 8.64 -5.51 -11.23
N PHE A 159 7.67 -5.28 -10.35
CA PHE A 159 7.88 -5.37 -8.91
C PHE A 159 6.84 -6.26 -8.23
N ARG A 160 7.25 -6.79 -7.09
CA ARG A 160 6.38 -7.45 -6.11
C ARG A 160 6.88 -7.05 -4.73
N PHE A 161 6.00 -6.53 -3.90
CA PHE A 161 6.32 -6.24 -2.51
C PHE A 161 5.11 -6.57 -1.63
N ASN A 162 5.41 -6.86 -0.36
CA ASN A 162 4.44 -6.91 0.73
C ASN A 162 4.91 -5.89 1.77
N TYR A 163 3.98 -5.17 2.39
CA TYR A 163 4.29 -4.22 3.45
C TYR A 163 3.30 -4.39 4.60
N GLY A 164 3.81 -4.44 5.82
CA GLY A 164 3.04 -4.52 7.05
C GLY A 164 3.66 -3.59 8.09
N THR A 165 2.82 -2.98 8.92
CA THR A 165 3.27 -2.07 9.98
C THR A 165 2.26 -2.00 11.12
N LEU A 166 2.74 -1.68 12.32
CA LEU A 166 1.89 -1.37 13.46
C LEU A 166 1.46 0.10 13.38
N LEU A 167 0.15 0.34 13.33
CA LEU A 167 -0.40 1.68 13.17
C LEU A 167 -0.56 2.44 14.49
N ASN A 168 -0.30 1.82 15.64
CA ASN A 168 -0.55 2.39 16.96
C ASN A 168 0.11 3.76 17.13
N GLU A 169 1.40 3.90 16.78
CA GLU A 169 2.10 5.18 16.89
C GLU A 169 1.57 6.23 15.92
N ALA A 170 1.33 5.84 14.66
CA ALA A 170 0.83 6.75 13.63
C ALA A 170 -0.55 7.30 14.02
N ILE A 171 -1.45 6.43 14.49
CA ILE A 171 -2.80 6.80 14.94
C ILE A 171 -2.74 7.73 16.18
N GLN A 172 -1.82 7.49 17.12
CA GLN A 172 -1.60 8.37 18.27
C GLN A 172 -1.06 9.75 17.89
N ARG A 173 -0.19 9.82 16.88
CA ARG A 173 0.30 11.09 16.32
C ARG A 173 -0.81 11.87 15.61
N LEU A 174 -1.80 11.18 15.03
CA LEU A 174 -3.02 11.77 14.49
C LEU A 174 -4.04 12.22 15.56
N GLY A 175 -3.75 12.00 16.84
CA GLY A 175 -4.55 12.48 17.97
C GLY A 175 -5.47 11.45 18.62
N ILE A 176 -5.58 10.24 18.06
CA ILE A 176 -6.37 9.16 18.65
C ILE A 176 -5.49 8.42 19.66
N ARG A 177 -5.60 8.80 20.94
CA ARG A 177 -4.70 8.31 22.01
C ARG A 177 -5.40 7.48 23.08
N ASP A 178 -6.62 7.86 23.46
CA ASP A 178 -7.31 7.30 24.62
C ASP A 178 -7.45 5.77 24.57
N VAL A 179 -7.73 5.24 23.38
CA VAL A 179 -7.90 3.80 23.12
C VAL A 179 -6.62 2.97 23.31
N PHE A 180 -5.45 3.61 23.39
CA PHE A 180 -4.16 2.97 23.61
C PHE A 180 -3.66 3.13 25.05
N THR A 181 -4.45 3.72 25.94
CA THR A 181 -4.10 3.89 27.35
C THR A 181 -4.68 2.77 28.21
N LYS A 182 -4.14 2.59 29.42
CA LYS A 182 -4.70 1.65 30.42
C LYS A 182 -6.12 2.00 30.87
N ASN A 183 -6.56 3.23 30.61
CA ASN A 183 -7.90 3.72 30.94
C ASN A 183 -8.87 3.57 29.76
N ALA A 184 -8.45 2.97 28.65
CA ALA A 184 -9.31 2.73 27.50
C ALA A 184 -10.51 1.88 27.89
N ALA A 185 -11.71 2.36 27.59
CA ALA A 185 -12.96 1.62 27.78
C ALA A 185 -13.64 1.42 26.43
N LEU A 186 -13.92 0.17 26.08
CA LEU A 186 -14.66 -0.22 24.87
C LEU A 186 -15.98 -0.91 25.24
N PRO A 187 -16.89 -0.25 25.99
CA PRO A 187 -18.06 -0.90 26.61
C PRO A 187 -19.08 -1.44 25.61
N LEU A 188 -19.07 -0.92 24.37
CA LEU A 188 -19.92 -1.40 23.28
C LEU A 188 -19.33 -2.62 22.55
N LEU A 189 -18.06 -2.96 22.80
CA LEU A 189 -17.36 -4.10 22.20
C LEU A 189 -17.24 -5.26 23.19
N ALA A 190 -16.91 -4.97 24.44
CA ALA A 190 -16.86 -5.93 25.54
C ALA A 190 -17.52 -5.33 26.78
N SER A 191 -18.40 -6.09 27.43
CA SER A 191 -18.94 -5.70 28.74
C SER A 191 -17.81 -5.64 29.76
N ALA A 192 -17.89 -4.67 30.67
CA ALA A 192 -17.13 -4.76 31.91
C ALA A 192 -17.76 -5.87 32.75
N ASP A 193 -17.02 -6.96 32.95
CA ASP A 193 -17.31 -7.94 34.00
C ASP A 193 -16.77 -7.42 35.34
#